data_AF-A0A0D7P371-F1
#
_entry.id   AF-A0A0D7P371-F1
#
_cell.length_a   1.000
_cell.length_b   1.000
_cell.length_c   1.000
_cell.angle_alpha   90.00
_cell.angle_beta   90.00
_cell.angle_gamma   90.00
#
_symmetry.space_group_name_H-M   'P 1'
#
loop_
_entity.id
_entity.type
_entity.pdbx_description
1 polymer ?
#
loop_
_entity_poly.entity_id
_entity_poly.type
_entity_poly.pdbx_seq_one_letter_code
_entity_poly.pdbx_strand_id
1 'polypeptide(L)'
;MGPIAYSLCHKEIIGLAMWITGFCAFAPLIPATEVSLRDPGLILSREFHAPVDTSYLLNLRFVFPSTESRIKDRLVGDGRTSDYCDSDIQYDAIPDHERSGLGLPIPFRVVVRSEPEGASVVERTFHSLCHAAHARNDKHRTIGRLDINRGSYRIEVTNLQPQIAFGDIKTEISLVSGDAN
;
A
#
# COMPACT_ATOMS: atom_id res chain seq x y z
N MET A 1 -14.56 -1.68 -12.51
CA MET A 1 -14.63 -0.88 -13.74
C MET A 1 -13.85 -1.61 -14.83
N GLY A 2 -14.40 -1.76 -16.05
CA GLY A 2 -13.74 -2.50 -17.14
C GLY A 2 -12.76 -1.65 -17.97
N PRO A 3 -12.01 -2.27 -18.91
CA PRO A 3 -10.92 -1.62 -19.66
C PRO A 3 -11.36 -0.40 -20.50
N ILE A 4 -12.56 -0.40 -21.06
CA ILE A 4 -13.09 0.75 -21.82
C ILE A 4 -13.27 1.95 -20.91
N ALA A 5 -13.92 1.74 -19.75
CA ALA A 5 -14.19 2.80 -18.80
C ALA A 5 -12.89 3.31 -18.15
N TYR A 6 -11.90 2.43 -17.90
CA TYR A 6 -10.55 2.83 -17.49
C TYR A 6 -9.85 3.72 -18.54
N SER A 7 -9.89 3.33 -19.82
CA SER A 7 -9.29 4.13 -20.89
C SER A 7 -9.97 5.50 -21.05
N LEU A 8 -11.29 5.58 -20.86
CA LEU A 8 -12.02 6.84 -20.90
C LEU A 8 -11.64 7.77 -19.73
N CYS A 9 -11.35 7.22 -18.56
CA CYS A 9 -10.84 7.97 -17.41
C CYS A 9 -9.47 8.63 -17.63
N HIS A 10 -8.70 8.13 -18.58
CA HIS A 10 -7.36 8.64 -18.91
C HIS A 10 -7.35 9.61 -20.09
N LYS A 11 -8.50 9.93 -20.68
CA LYS A 11 -8.60 10.94 -21.75
C LYS A 11 -8.81 12.33 -21.14
N GLU A 12 -8.06 13.34 -21.59
CA GLU A 12 -8.07 14.69 -20.98
C GLU A 12 -9.47 15.28 -20.74
N ILE A 13 -10.35 15.24 -21.76
CA ILE A 13 -11.69 15.85 -21.65
C ILE A 13 -12.71 14.90 -21.01
N ILE A 14 -12.69 13.62 -21.42
CA ILE A 14 -13.68 12.63 -20.97
C ILE A 14 -13.39 12.15 -19.56
N GLY A 15 -12.11 11.97 -19.23
CA GLY A 15 -11.62 11.60 -17.91
C GLY A 15 -11.91 12.66 -16.86
N LEU A 16 -11.75 13.95 -17.18
CA LEU A 16 -12.15 15.03 -16.27
C LEU A 16 -13.66 15.01 -15.97
N ALA A 17 -14.49 14.82 -17.00
CA ALA A 17 -15.95 14.72 -16.83
C ALA A 17 -16.34 13.48 -16.00
N MET A 18 -15.69 12.34 -16.24
CA MET A 18 -15.92 11.10 -15.49
C MET A 18 -15.35 11.15 -14.07
N TRP A 19 -14.29 11.92 -13.82
CA TRP A 19 -13.72 12.14 -12.49
C TRP A 19 -14.63 13.04 -11.64
N ILE A 20 -15.10 14.16 -12.19
CA ILE A 20 -16.07 15.06 -11.52
C ILE A 20 -17.35 14.31 -11.13
N THR A 21 -17.78 13.36 -11.96
CA THR A 21 -18.98 12.55 -11.71
C THR A 21 -18.72 11.29 -10.89
N GLY A 22 -17.49 11.08 -10.39
CA GLY A 22 -17.11 9.94 -9.55
C GLY A 22 -17.02 8.60 -10.27
N PHE A 23 -17.19 8.56 -11.59
CA PHE A 23 -17.13 7.34 -12.39
C PHE A 23 -15.70 6.80 -12.51
N CYS A 24 -14.67 7.63 -12.37
CA CYS A 24 -13.26 7.21 -12.40
C CYS A 24 -12.69 6.72 -11.07
N ALA A 25 -13.52 6.58 -10.02
CA ALA A 25 -13.09 5.99 -8.77
C ALA A 25 -12.98 4.47 -8.93
N PHE A 26 -11.75 3.94 -9.02
CA PHE A 26 -11.51 2.51 -8.95
C PHE A 26 -11.76 2.04 -7.52
N ALA A 27 -12.78 1.20 -7.34
CA ALA A 27 -12.94 0.47 -6.10
C ALA A 27 -11.64 -0.29 -5.79
N PRO A 28 -11.23 -0.36 -4.51
CA PRO A 28 -10.07 -1.15 -4.12
C PRO A 28 -10.23 -2.60 -4.58
N LEU A 29 -9.17 -3.17 -5.16
CA LEU A 29 -9.13 -4.60 -5.49
C LEU A 29 -9.19 -5.45 -4.23
N ILE A 30 -8.59 -4.94 -3.15
CA ILE A 30 -8.72 -5.49 -1.79
C ILE A 30 -9.12 -4.34 -0.88
N PRO A 31 -10.33 -4.37 -0.28
CA PRO A 31 -10.77 -3.33 0.64
C PRO A 31 -9.87 -3.30 1.87
N ALA A 32 -9.90 -2.18 2.60
CA ALA A 32 -9.18 -2.03 3.86
C ALA A 32 -9.49 -3.20 4.79
N THR A 33 -8.50 -4.06 4.98
CA THR A 33 -8.59 -5.30 5.75
C THR A 33 -7.70 -5.15 6.96
N GLU A 34 -8.28 -5.26 8.15
CA GLU A 34 -7.53 -5.20 9.41
C GLU A 34 -6.52 -6.35 9.49
N VAL A 35 -5.29 -6.02 9.88
CA VAL A 35 -4.18 -6.97 10.03
C VAL A 35 -3.45 -6.72 11.35
N SER A 36 -2.85 -7.77 11.90
CA SER A 36 -1.95 -7.66 13.05
C SER A 36 -0.50 -7.61 12.56
N LEU A 37 0.27 -6.61 13.02
CA LEU A 37 1.71 -6.58 12.83
C LEU A 37 2.49 -7.06 14.07
N ARG A 38 1.79 -7.54 15.10
CA ARG A 38 2.38 -7.91 16.40
C ARG A 38 3.39 -9.04 16.26
N ASP A 39 3.02 -10.07 15.50
CA ASP A 39 3.79 -11.29 15.31
C ASP A 39 4.23 -11.40 13.85
N PRO A 40 5.38 -12.05 13.56
CA PRO A 40 5.76 -12.37 12.19
C PRO A 40 4.84 -13.47 11.63
N GLY A 41 4.61 -13.45 10.33
CA GLY A 41 3.80 -14.45 9.63
C GLY A 41 2.89 -13.89 8.55
N LEU A 42 2.08 -14.77 7.98
CA LEU A 42 1.08 -14.42 6.97
C LEU A 42 -0.02 -13.57 7.61
N ILE A 43 -0.18 -12.33 7.14
CA ILE A 43 -1.14 -11.36 7.68
C ILE A 43 -2.29 -11.07 6.72
N LEU A 44 -2.11 -11.36 5.43
CA LEU A 44 -3.15 -11.22 4.41
C LEU A 44 -3.01 -12.35 3.39
N SER A 45 -4.10 -13.03 3.09
CA SER A 45 -4.24 -13.93 1.93
C SER A 45 -5.62 -13.71 1.31
N ARG A 46 -5.65 -13.19 0.08
CA ARG A 46 -6.89 -12.81 -0.60
C ARG A 46 -6.79 -13.03 -2.11
N GLU A 47 -7.87 -13.54 -2.67
CA GLU A 47 -8.09 -13.52 -4.11
C GLU A 47 -8.62 -12.16 -4.55
N PHE A 48 -8.22 -11.73 -5.75
CA PHE A 48 -8.73 -10.53 -6.39
C PHE A 48 -8.70 -10.66 -7.92
N HIS A 49 -9.49 -9.84 -8.58
CA HIS A 49 -9.50 -9.73 -10.04
C HIS A 49 -9.00 -8.34 -10.44
N ALA A 50 -7.85 -8.29 -11.13
CA ALA A 50 -7.36 -7.07 -11.76
C ALA A 50 -8.14 -6.84 -13.05
N PRO A 51 -8.94 -5.76 -13.17
CA PRO A 51 -9.79 -5.54 -14.33
C PRO A 51 -9.05 -4.99 -15.55
N VAL A 52 -7.84 -4.48 -15.38
CA VAL A 52 -7.02 -3.83 -16.40
C VAL A 52 -5.54 -4.08 -16.16
N ASP A 53 -4.73 -3.89 -17.19
CA ASP A 53 -3.27 -3.93 -17.11
C ASP A 53 -2.82 -2.56 -16.57
N THR A 54 -2.42 -2.50 -15.30
CA THR A 54 -1.91 -1.25 -14.70
C THR A 54 -1.09 -1.55 -13.43
N SER A 55 -0.61 -0.49 -12.81
CA SER A 55 0.07 -0.55 -11.53
C SER A 55 -0.90 -0.36 -10.37
N TYR A 56 -0.79 -1.19 -9.34
CA TYR A 56 -1.60 -1.14 -8.14
C TYR A 56 -0.73 -0.84 -6.91
N LEU A 57 -1.22 0.01 -6.01
CA LEU A 57 -0.53 0.34 -4.76
C LEU A 57 -1.05 -0.56 -3.64
N LEU A 58 -0.14 -1.31 -3.03
CA LEU A 58 -0.39 -2.01 -1.79
C LEU A 58 -0.15 -1.03 -0.64
N ASN A 59 -1.21 -0.63 0.05
CA ASN A 59 -1.18 0.42 1.05
C ASN A 59 -1.39 -0.13 2.46
N LEU A 60 -0.77 0.56 3.41
CA LEU A 60 -1.01 0.43 4.84
C LEU A 60 -1.69 1.67 5.36
N ARG A 61 -2.68 1.45 6.23
CA ARG A 61 -3.34 2.50 6.98
C ARG A 61 -3.21 2.23 8.46
N PHE A 62 -2.74 3.22 9.19
CA PHE A 62 -2.57 3.23 10.63
C PHE A 62 -3.64 4.12 11.24
N VAL A 63 -4.58 3.53 11.99
CA VAL A 63 -5.68 4.25 12.63
C VAL A 63 -5.37 4.40 14.12
N PHE A 64 -5.15 5.65 14.52
CA PHE A 64 -4.79 6.00 15.88
C PHE A 64 -6.04 6.19 16.76
N PRO A 65 -5.95 6.00 18.09
CA PRO A 65 -7.07 6.25 19.01
C PRO A 65 -7.61 7.68 18.97
N SER A 66 -6.78 8.67 18.60
CA SER A 66 -7.17 10.07 18.47
C SER A 66 -6.30 10.82 17.46
N THR A 67 -6.77 11.99 17.03
CA THR A 67 -5.98 12.93 16.22
C THR A 67 -4.72 13.40 16.94
N GLU A 68 -4.78 13.58 18.26
CA GLU A 68 -3.62 14.00 19.05
C GLU A 68 -2.54 12.91 19.06
N SER A 69 -2.93 11.64 19.24
CA SER A 69 -2.01 10.50 19.15
C SER A 69 -1.34 10.43 17.78
N ARG A 70 -2.11 10.66 16.70
CA ARG A 70 -1.57 10.74 15.33
C ARG A 70 -0.54 11.88 15.18
N ILE A 71 -0.79 13.05 15.75
CA ILE A 71 0.13 14.20 15.65
C ILE A 71 1.44 13.94 16.38
N LYS A 72 1.38 13.26 17.54
CA LYS A 72 2.56 12.91 18.34
C LYS A 72 3.32 11.70 17.78
N ASP A 73 2.70 10.92 16.90
CA ASP A 73 3.31 9.73 16.31
C ASP A 73 4.55 10.03 15.48
N ARG A 74 5.60 9.25 15.75
CA ARG A 74 6.85 9.19 14.98
C ARG A 74 7.07 7.83 14.32
N LEU A 75 6.29 6.81 14.68
CA LEU A 75 6.47 5.44 14.19
C LEU A 75 6.17 5.34 12.71
N VAL A 76 5.12 6.02 12.23
CA VAL A 76 4.75 6.00 10.80
C VAL A 76 5.66 6.93 9.97
N GLY A 77 6.38 7.85 10.61
CA GLY A 77 7.18 8.88 9.94
C GLY A 77 6.52 10.25 9.99
N ASP A 78 7.27 11.27 9.58
CA ASP A 78 6.88 12.68 9.72
C ASP A 78 6.42 13.36 8.42
N GLY A 79 6.41 12.62 7.32
CA GLY A 79 5.92 13.10 6.02
C GLY A 79 6.95 13.85 5.20
N ARG A 80 8.23 13.87 5.63
CA ARG A 80 9.32 14.29 4.75
C ARG A 80 9.42 13.31 3.59
N THR A 81 9.30 13.84 2.38
CA THR A 81 9.59 13.10 1.16
C THR A 81 11.08 12.84 1.12
N SER A 82 11.45 11.57 0.98
CA SER A 82 12.83 11.12 0.87
C SER A 82 12.93 10.20 -0.33
N ASP A 83 14.05 10.23 -1.04
CA ASP A 83 14.28 9.36 -2.19
C ASP A 83 14.27 7.86 -1.82
N TYR A 84 14.33 7.56 -0.52
CA TYR A 84 14.30 6.19 0.00
C TYR A 84 12.89 5.63 0.24
N CYS A 85 11.83 6.44 0.13
CA CYS A 85 10.45 6.02 0.44
C CYS A 85 9.94 4.92 -0.49
N ASP A 86 10.31 4.97 -1.78
CA ASP A 86 9.89 4.02 -2.81
C ASP A 86 11.09 3.21 -3.36
N SER A 87 12.23 3.22 -2.66
CA SER A 87 13.45 2.54 -3.11
C SER A 87 13.53 1.10 -2.59
N ASP A 88 14.11 0.21 -3.41
CA ASP A 88 14.43 -1.17 -3.01
C ASP A 88 15.68 -1.26 -2.11
N ILE A 89 16.16 -0.13 -1.58
CA ILE A 89 17.33 -0.11 -0.71
C ILE A 89 17.02 -0.77 0.64
N GLN A 90 18.00 -1.47 1.20
CA GLN A 90 17.90 -1.95 2.57
C GLN A 90 17.94 -0.76 3.53
N TYR A 91 17.09 -0.76 4.55
CA TYR A 91 17.03 0.35 5.52
C TYR A 91 18.39 0.65 6.17
N ASP A 92 19.14 -0.41 6.50
CA ASP A 92 20.46 -0.30 7.13
C ASP A 92 21.53 0.31 6.19
N ALA A 93 21.26 0.41 4.89
CA ALA A 93 22.12 1.08 3.92
C ALA A 93 21.78 2.57 3.74
N ILE A 94 20.66 3.05 4.28
CA ILE A 94 20.30 4.48 4.26
C ILE A 94 21.20 5.25 5.25
N PRO A 95 21.83 6.37 4.87
CA PRO A 95 22.63 7.18 5.80
C PRO A 95 21.83 7.64 7.02
N ASP A 96 22.43 7.65 8.22
CA ASP A 96 21.71 7.96 9.47
C ASP A 96 21.00 9.33 9.46
N HIS A 97 21.59 10.34 8.82
CA HIS A 97 20.98 11.66 8.70
C HIS A 97 19.73 11.67 7.81
N GLU A 98 19.66 10.77 6.83
CA GLU A 98 18.51 10.58 5.93
C GLU A 98 17.41 9.72 6.58
N ARG A 99 17.77 8.92 7.60
CA ARG A 99 16.77 8.16 8.39
C ARG A 99 15.88 9.08 9.23
N SER A 100 16.34 10.30 9.52
CA SER A 100 15.61 11.27 10.32
C SER A 100 14.36 11.78 9.60
N GLY A 101 13.21 11.16 9.92
CA GLY A 101 11.90 11.51 9.36
C GLY A 101 11.24 10.31 8.67
N LEU A 102 12.05 9.31 8.28
CA LEU A 102 11.56 7.97 8.02
C LEU A 102 10.93 7.43 9.30
N GLY A 103 9.79 6.77 9.18
CA GLY A 103 9.27 6.02 10.32
C GLY A 103 9.96 4.66 10.43
N LEU A 104 9.52 3.87 11.42
CA LEU A 104 10.08 2.55 11.66
C LEU A 104 9.89 1.66 10.41
N PRO A 105 10.94 1.00 9.90
CA PRO A 105 10.84 0.11 8.75
C PRO A 105 9.97 -1.09 9.09
N ILE A 106 9.08 -1.45 8.16
CA ILE A 106 8.28 -2.68 8.28
C ILE A 106 8.58 -3.57 7.07
N PRO A 107 9.33 -4.67 7.25
CA PRO A 107 9.66 -5.58 6.16
C PRO A 107 8.48 -6.52 5.87
N PHE A 108 7.97 -6.45 4.64
CA PHE A 108 6.93 -7.33 4.13
C PHE A 108 7.44 -8.18 2.98
N ARG A 109 7.18 -9.49 3.00
CA ARG A 109 7.24 -10.31 1.79
C ARG A 109 5.87 -10.32 1.15
N VAL A 110 5.82 -9.93 -0.11
CA VAL A 110 4.60 -9.90 -0.91
C VAL A 110 4.75 -10.88 -2.07
N VAL A 111 3.79 -11.79 -2.18
CA VAL A 111 3.71 -12.75 -3.28
C VAL A 111 2.35 -12.58 -3.96
N VAL A 112 2.35 -12.46 -5.28
CA VAL A 112 1.14 -12.49 -6.11
C VAL A 112 1.26 -13.65 -7.07
N ARG A 113 0.27 -14.55 -7.07
CA ARG A 113 0.19 -15.72 -7.95
C ARG A 113 -1.01 -15.59 -8.86
N SER A 114 -0.88 -15.99 -10.12
CA SER A 114 -2.05 -16.15 -10.99
C SER A 114 -2.88 -17.33 -10.52
N GLU A 115 -4.21 -17.17 -10.48
CA GLU A 115 -5.12 -18.26 -10.12
C GLU A 115 -5.45 -19.14 -11.34
N PRO A 116 -5.75 -20.44 -11.16
CA PRO A 116 -5.93 -21.13 -9.86
C PRO A 116 -4.63 -21.63 -9.18
N GLU A 117 -3.57 -21.91 -9.92
CA GLU A 117 -2.31 -22.50 -9.38
C GLU A 117 -1.07 -21.97 -10.10
N GLY A 118 -1.22 -20.83 -10.78
CA GLY A 118 -0.20 -20.27 -11.63
C GLY A 118 1.06 -19.81 -10.89
N ALA A 119 2.08 -19.50 -11.68
CA ALA A 119 3.35 -19.02 -11.16
C ALA A 119 3.21 -17.69 -10.40
N SER A 120 4.15 -17.42 -9.50
CA SER A 120 4.29 -16.09 -8.90
C SER A 120 4.60 -15.07 -9.99
N VAL A 121 3.68 -14.12 -10.18
CA VAL A 121 3.88 -12.96 -11.07
C VAL A 121 4.59 -11.81 -10.33
N VAL A 122 4.48 -11.78 -9.00
CA VAL A 122 5.28 -10.93 -8.12
C VAL A 122 5.77 -11.77 -6.95
N GLU A 123 7.05 -11.66 -6.63
CA GLU A 123 7.62 -12.16 -5.38
C GLU A 123 8.75 -11.22 -4.96
N ARG A 124 8.47 -10.33 -4.00
CA ARG A 124 9.41 -9.30 -3.56
C ARG A 124 9.32 -9.07 -2.05
N THR A 125 10.42 -8.61 -1.48
CA THR A 125 10.45 -8.08 -0.11
C THR A 125 10.49 -6.56 -0.19
N PHE A 126 9.50 -5.92 0.41
CA PHE A 126 9.39 -4.47 0.52
C PHE A 126 9.72 -4.03 1.94
N HIS A 127 10.44 -2.93 2.08
CA HIS A 127 10.61 -2.23 3.34
C HIS A 127 9.70 -1.01 3.34
N SER A 128 8.51 -1.13 3.96
CA SER A 128 7.60 0.01 4.00
C SER A 128 8.20 1.12 4.84
N LEU A 129 8.43 2.26 4.19
CA LEU A 129 8.99 3.47 4.74
C LEU A 129 8.08 4.66 4.41
N CYS A 130 8.32 5.75 5.13
CA CYS A 130 7.69 7.05 4.93
C CYS A 130 6.18 7.12 5.13
N HIS A 131 5.76 8.27 5.64
CA HIS A 131 4.37 8.67 5.67
C HIS A 131 3.97 9.18 4.28
N ALA A 132 2.93 8.61 3.67
CA ALA A 132 2.46 8.97 2.32
C ALA A 132 1.31 9.99 2.37
N ALA A 133 0.33 9.78 3.25
CA ALA A 133 -0.83 10.66 3.40
C ALA A 133 -1.43 10.54 4.80
N HIS A 134 -2.26 11.49 5.23
CA HIS A 134 -2.99 11.38 6.50
C HIS A 134 -4.36 12.03 6.39
N ALA A 135 -5.33 11.50 7.14
CA ALA A 135 -6.63 12.11 7.32
C ALA A 135 -7.10 11.91 8.76
N ARG A 136 -7.72 12.93 9.37
CA ARG A 136 -8.27 12.86 10.76
C ARG A 136 -7.28 12.23 11.75
N ASN A 137 -7.55 11.00 12.19
CA ASN A 137 -6.79 10.18 13.14
C ASN A 137 -6.04 9.03 12.46
N ASP A 138 -5.80 9.07 11.15
CA ASP A 138 -5.04 8.05 10.43
C ASP A 138 -3.80 8.58 9.71
N LYS A 139 -2.85 7.69 9.45
CA LYS A 139 -1.72 7.89 8.53
C LYS A 139 -1.68 6.73 7.55
N HIS A 140 -1.22 7.00 6.34
CA HIS A 140 -1.07 6.02 5.27
C HIS A 140 0.40 5.86 4.92
N ARG A 141 0.78 4.64 4.55
CA ARG A 141 2.04 4.33 3.88
C ARG A 141 1.77 3.47 2.67
N THR A 142 2.67 3.53 1.71
CA THR A 142 2.72 2.54 0.63
C THR A 142 3.70 1.43 1.05
N ILE A 143 3.29 0.18 0.91
CA ILE A 143 4.19 -0.97 1.04
C ILE A 143 5.00 -1.10 -0.25
N GLY A 144 4.32 -1.02 -1.38
CA GLY A 144 4.96 -1.09 -2.68
C GLY A 144 3.96 -0.96 -3.82
N ARG A 145 4.53 -0.83 -5.02
CA ARG A 145 3.81 -0.76 -6.28
C ARG A 145 3.91 -2.10 -7.00
N LEU A 146 2.79 -2.61 -7.49
CA LEU A 146 2.66 -3.91 -8.13
C LEU A 146 2.15 -3.73 -9.56
N ASP A 147 2.99 -4.00 -10.56
CA ASP A 147 2.57 -4.01 -11.96
C ASP A 147 1.88 -5.34 -12.26
N ILE A 148 0.56 -5.29 -12.50
CA ILE A 148 -0.28 -6.48 -12.64
C ILE A 148 -1.11 -6.36 -13.91
N ASN A 149 -0.98 -7.36 -14.78
CA ASN A 149 -1.86 -7.48 -15.95
C ASN A 149 -3.26 -7.90 -15.51
N ARG A 150 -4.29 -7.56 -16.28
CA ARG A 150 -5.65 -8.01 -16.11
C ARG A 150 -5.73 -9.52 -15.96
N GLY A 151 -6.46 -9.98 -14.95
CA GLY A 151 -6.57 -11.40 -14.63
C GLY A 151 -7.03 -11.65 -13.20
N SER A 152 -7.09 -12.91 -12.83
CA SER A 152 -7.42 -13.35 -11.46
C SER A 152 -6.16 -13.83 -10.75
N TYR A 153 -6.01 -13.39 -9.50
CA TYR A 153 -4.81 -13.60 -8.72
C TYR A 153 -5.12 -13.84 -7.25
N ARG A 154 -4.15 -14.36 -6.53
CA ARG A 154 -4.09 -14.35 -5.07
C ARG A 154 -2.86 -13.60 -4.60
N ILE A 155 -3.05 -12.70 -3.65
CA ILE A 155 -1.95 -12.03 -2.95
C ILE A 155 -1.78 -12.63 -1.57
N GLU A 156 -0.52 -12.78 -1.17
CA GLU A 156 -0.09 -13.15 0.16
C GLU A 156 0.87 -12.08 0.66
N VAL A 157 0.55 -11.48 1.82
CA VAL A 157 1.41 -10.52 2.50
C VAL A 157 1.85 -11.12 3.82
N THR A 158 3.16 -11.23 3.99
CA THR A 158 3.81 -11.77 5.18
C THR A 158 4.56 -10.66 5.89
N ASN A 159 4.21 -10.41 7.16
CA ASN A 159 5.02 -9.59 8.05
C ASN A 159 6.28 -10.38 8.44
N LEU A 160 7.47 -9.87 8.11
CA LEU A 160 8.72 -10.62 8.34
C LEU A 160 9.24 -10.48 9.76
N GLN A 161 8.84 -9.42 10.49
CA GLN A 161 9.35 -9.13 11.82
C GLN A 161 8.25 -8.57 12.73
N PRO A 162 8.23 -8.92 14.03
CA PRO A 162 7.25 -8.37 14.96
C PRO A 162 7.40 -6.85 15.08
N GLN A 163 6.29 -6.13 14.92
CA GLN A 163 6.22 -4.66 14.96
C GLN A 163 5.61 -4.19 16.28
N ILE A 164 6.28 -4.53 17.39
CA ILE A 164 5.76 -4.34 18.76
C ILE A 164 5.38 -2.87 19.02
N ALA A 165 6.11 -1.92 18.44
CA ALA A 165 5.84 -0.50 18.59
C ALA A 165 4.44 -0.07 18.09
N PHE A 166 3.83 -0.83 17.17
CA PHE A 166 2.50 -0.56 16.64
C PHE A 166 1.37 -1.29 17.39
N GLY A 167 1.65 -1.90 18.54
CA GLY A 167 0.69 -2.76 19.27
C GLY A 167 -0.65 -2.12 19.61
N ASP A 168 -0.67 -0.80 19.85
CA ASP A 168 -1.89 -0.03 20.17
C ASP A 168 -2.48 0.72 18.97
N ILE A 169 -1.94 0.49 17.77
CA ILE A 169 -2.36 1.15 16.53
C ILE A 169 -3.04 0.14 15.63
N LYS A 170 -4.33 0.36 15.35
CA LYS A 170 -5.05 -0.45 14.38
C LYS A 170 -4.39 -0.30 13.01
N THR A 171 -4.09 -1.43 12.37
CA THR A 171 -3.46 -1.45 11.05
C THR A 171 -4.37 -2.12 10.02
N GLU A 172 -4.51 -1.51 8.84
CA GLU A 172 -5.30 -2.04 7.73
C GLU A 172 -4.43 -2.11 6.47
N ILE A 173 -4.57 -3.16 5.66
CA ILE A 173 -3.97 -3.27 4.33
C ILE A 173 -5.05 -3.17 3.26
N SER A 174 -4.76 -2.48 2.16
CA SER A 174 -5.61 -2.41 0.97
C SER A 174 -4.79 -2.48 -0.31
N LEU A 175 -5.45 -2.88 -1.41
CA LEU A 175 -4.87 -2.85 -2.75
C LEU A 175 -5.74 -1.94 -3.63
N VAL A 176 -5.18 -0.84 -4.09
CA VAL A 176 -5.89 0.20 -4.85
C VAL A 176 -5.21 0.47 -6.18
N SER A 177 -5.92 1.09 -7.14
CA SER A 177 -5.28 1.56 -8.38
C SER A 177 -4.18 2.56 -8.05
N GLY A 178 -3.02 2.43 -8.69
CA GLY A 178 -1.86 3.29 -8.47
C GLY A 178 -1.88 4.61 -9.22
N ASP A 179 -2.93 4.85 -10.01
CA ASP A 179 -3.23 6.12 -10.66
C ASP A 179 -3.77 7.12 -9.62
N ALA A 180 -2.90 7.55 -8.71
CA ALA A 180 -3.16 8.64 -7.78
C ALA A 180 -1.88 9.44 -7.55
N ASN A 181 -1.53 10.26 -8.54
CA ASN A 181 -1.43 11.71 -8.43
C ASN A 181 -1.29 12.33 -9.82
#